data_AF-A0AA41BVW9-F1
#
_entry.id   AF-A0AA41BVW9-F1
#
_cell.length_a   1.000
_cell.length_b   1.000
_cell.length_c   1.000
_cell.angle_alpha   90.00
_cell.angle_beta   90.00
_cell.angle_gamma   90.00
#
_symmetry.space_group_name_H-M   'P 1'
#
loop_
_entity.id
_entity.type
_entity.pdbx_description
1 polymer ?
#
loop_
_entity_poly.entity_id
_entity_poly.type
_entity_poly.pdbx_seq_one_letter_code
_entity_poly.pdbx_strand_id
1 'polypeptide(L)'
;MSQRVQKPLLILQTGQAPEPIRALHGNFPQMFIRQGNIDSQQAVIIDLQAGERPLPPSHYAGAVITGSRSMVTEHLEWSEYAADWIRQAMLSNLPMFGACYGHQLMSYALGGKVDFHPQGIEVGTEEIELLPAADNDPLVSSLPARFSANLIHLQTVLQPPACATVLAKSAHDPHQILRYGPNAISTQFHPEFSAAVMRTYLPWLDQQASDDSVDYYGKLENVSETPRSQGLLLAFIASVEKQRALAG
;
A
#
# COMPACT_ATOMS: atom_id res chain seq x y z
N MET A 1 -26.04 -28.22 10.65
CA MET A 1 -24.70 -27.64 10.89
C MET A 1 -24.61 -26.37 10.09
N SER A 2 -24.72 -25.20 10.74
CA SER A 2 -24.60 -23.91 10.06
C SER A 2 -23.13 -23.72 9.70
N GLN A 3 -22.81 -23.73 8.40
CA GLN A 3 -21.48 -23.34 7.94
C GLN A 3 -21.27 -21.89 8.35
N ARG A 4 -20.33 -21.63 9.27
CA ARG A 4 -19.92 -20.25 9.59
C ARG A 4 -19.43 -19.63 8.29
N VAL A 5 -20.10 -18.57 7.84
CA VAL A 5 -19.67 -17.79 6.67
C VAL A 5 -18.31 -17.17 7.02
N GLN A 6 -17.29 -17.56 6.25
CA GLN A 6 -15.94 -17.06 6.44
C GLN A 6 -15.88 -15.59 6.01
N LYS A 7 -15.33 -14.71 6.86
CA LYS A 7 -15.23 -13.27 6.56
C LYS A 7 -14.27 -13.05 5.38
N PRO A 8 -14.64 -12.21 4.39
CA PRO A 8 -13.78 -11.92 3.25
C PRO A 8 -12.64 -10.96 3.64
N LEU A 9 -11.61 -10.93 2.81
CA LEU A 9 -10.62 -9.86 2.79
C LEU A 9 -11.22 -8.64 2.07
N LEU A 10 -11.10 -7.46 2.64
CA LEU A 10 -11.49 -6.21 1.98
C LEU A 10 -10.33 -5.66 1.15
N ILE A 11 -10.60 -5.22 -0.08
CA ILE A 11 -9.70 -4.36 -0.85
C ILE A 11 -10.39 -3.02 -1.04
N LEU A 12 -9.95 -2.01 -0.29
CA LEU A 12 -10.38 -0.62 -0.43
C LEU A 12 -9.65 -0.01 -1.61
N GLN A 13 -10.35 0.10 -2.74
CA GLN A 13 -9.83 0.76 -3.92
C GLN A 13 -9.98 2.28 -3.75
N THR A 14 -8.84 2.97 -3.66
CA THR A 14 -8.74 4.41 -3.43
C THR A 14 -8.49 5.20 -4.72
N GLY A 15 -8.33 4.52 -5.85
CA GLY A 15 -8.07 5.15 -7.13
C GLY A 15 -8.07 4.17 -8.30
N GLN A 16 -7.91 4.75 -9.49
CA GLN A 16 -7.84 4.03 -10.76
C GLN A 16 -6.42 4.14 -11.33
N ALA A 17 -5.85 3.01 -11.75
CA ALA A 17 -4.66 3.00 -12.57
C ALA A 17 -4.93 3.77 -13.88
N PRO A 18 -3.95 4.51 -14.42
CA PRO A 18 -4.11 5.17 -15.71
C PRO A 18 -4.53 4.18 -16.80
N GLU A 19 -5.30 4.64 -17.79
CA GLU A 19 -5.91 3.76 -18.79
C GLU A 19 -4.90 2.82 -19.49
N PRO A 20 -3.72 3.28 -19.97
CA PRO A 20 -2.78 2.40 -20.64
C PRO A 20 -2.22 1.29 -19.72
N ILE A 21 -2.04 1.62 -18.43
CA ILE A 21 -1.59 0.66 -17.42
C ILE A 21 -2.71 -0.31 -17.10
N ARG A 22 -3.93 0.18 -16.90
CA ARG A 22 -5.10 -0.62 -16.57
C ARG A 22 -5.45 -1.61 -17.69
N ALA A 23 -5.33 -1.18 -18.95
CA ALA A 23 -5.60 -2.01 -20.12
C ALA A 23 -4.66 -3.23 -20.20
N LEU A 24 -3.40 -3.09 -19.77
CA LEU A 24 -2.40 -4.16 -19.85
C LEU A 24 -2.29 -4.99 -18.58
N HIS A 25 -2.45 -4.38 -17.41
CA HIS A 25 -2.09 -4.99 -16.12
C HIS A 25 -3.28 -5.17 -15.18
N GLY A 26 -4.46 -4.63 -15.52
CA GLY A 26 -5.61 -4.52 -14.64
C GLY A 26 -5.53 -3.28 -13.73
N ASN A 27 -6.59 -3.04 -12.96
CA ASN A 27 -6.61 -1.94 -11.99
C ASN A 27 -5.86 -2.32 -10.70
N PHE A 28 -5.63 -1.37 -9.80
CA PHE A 28 -4.86 -1.61 -8.56
C PHE A 28 -5.33 -2.83 -7.76
N PRO A 29 -6.65 -3.08 -7.53
CA PRO A 29 -7.08 -4.28 -6.82
C PRO A 29 -6.65 -5.57 -7.51
N GLN A 30 -6.66 -5.63 -8.85
CA GLN A 30 -6.23 -6.82 -9.57
C GLN A 30 -4.72 -7.05 -9.47
N MET A 31 -3.93 -5.97 -9.36
CA MET A 31 -2.49 -6.07 -9.08
C MET A 31 -2.24 -6.67 -7.68
N PHE A 32 -2.95 -6.18 -6.66
CA PHE A 32 -2.90 -6.77 -5.31
C PHE A 32 -3.35 -8.23 -5.28
N ILE A 33 -4.45 -8.56 -5.97
CA ILE A 33 -4.95 -9.94 -6.03
C ILE A 33 -3.89 -10.87 -6.61
N ARG A 34 -3.29 -10.47 -7.74
CA ARG A 34 -2.26 -11.27 -8.42
C ARG A 34 -1.00 -11.41 -7.57
N GLN A 35 -0.47 -10.29 -7.07
CA GLN A 35 0.84 -10.26 -6.43
C GLN A 35 0.81 -10.76 -4.99
N GLY A 36 -0.31 -10.59 -4.30
CA GLY A 36 -0.57 -11.12 -2.97
C GLY A 36 -1.13 -12.55 -2.97
N ASN A 37 -1.30 -13.17 -4.14
CA ASN A 37 -1.92 -14.49 -4.31
C ASN A 37 -3.26 -14.62 -3.55
N ILE A 38 -4.08 -13.57 -3.65
CA ILE A 38 -5.36 -13.48 -2.92
C ILE A 38 -6.40 -14.27 -3.71
N ASP A 39 -7.14 -15.15 -3.03
CA ASP A 39 -8.32 -15.79 -3.62
C ASP A 39 -9.41 -14.75 -3.87
N SER A 40 -9.68 -14.45 -5.16
CA SER A 40 -10.70 -13.48 -5.55
C SER A 40 -12.11 -13.83 -5.11
N GLN A 41 -12.41 -15.12 -4.84
CA GLN A 41 -13.71 -15.53 -4.31
C GLN A 41 -13.88 -15.20 -2.82
N GLN A 42 -12.76 -14.91 -2.14
CA GLN A 42 -12.71 -14.57 -0.73
C GLN A 42 -12.30 -13.12 -0.49
N ALA A 43 -12.28 -12.31 -1.55
CA ALA A 43 -12.02 -10.89 -1.50
C ALA A 43 -13.27 -10.10 -1.93
N VAL A 44 -13.49 -8.95 -1.30
CA VAL A 44 -14.49 -7.96 -1.71
C VAL A 44 -13.77 -6.66 -2.03
N ILE A 45 -13.99 -6.15 -3.23
CA ILE A 45 -13.44 -4.86 -3.67
C ILE A 45 -14.52 -3.79 -3.44
N ILE A 46 -14.14 -2.66 -2.86
CA ILE A 46 -15.01 -1.49 -2.68
C ILE A 46 -14.33 -0.28 -3.31
N ASP A 47 -14.98 0.33 -4.31
CA ASP A 47 -14.50 1.54 -4.99
C ASP A 47 -15.00 2.81 -4.28
N LEU A 48 -14.12 3.38 -3.46
CA LEU A 48 -14.44 4.57 -2.67
C LEU A 48 -14.70 5.81 -3.54
N GLN A 49 -14.02 5.92 -4.69
CA GLN A 49 -14.19 7.03 -5.62
C GLN A 49 -15.51 6.94 -6.40
N ALA A 50 -16.00 5.72 -6.62
CA ALA A 50 -17.34 5.48 -7.18
C ALA A 50 -18.48 5.70 -6.16
N GLY A 51 -18.16 6.08 -4.92
CA GLY A 51 -19.14 6.31 -3.86
C GLY A 51 -19.57 5.05 -3.11
N GLU A 52 -18.94 3.90 -3.38
CA GLU A 52 -19.19 2.69 -2.61
C GLU A 52 -18.68 2.83 -1.18
N ARG A 53 -19.24 2.03 -0.27
CA ARG A 53 -18.97 2.10 1.16
C ARG A 53 -18.80 0.68 1.72
N PRO A 54 -17.67 0.39 2.40
CA PRO A 54 -17.48 -0.89 3.06
C PRO A 54 -18.46 -1.02 4.24
N LEU A 55 -18.74 -2.27 4.60
CA LEU A 55 -19.42 -2.58 5.85
C LEU A 55 -18.52 -2.22 7.05
N PRO A 56 -19.04 -2.27 8.29
CA PRO A 56 -18.21 -2.10 9.48
C PRO A 56 -17.02 -3.09 9.51
N PRO A 57 -15.86 -2.72 10.09
CA PRO A 57 -14.64 -3.55 10.10
C PRO A 57 -14.85 -4.99 10.56
N SER A 58 -15.80 -5.23 11.48
CA SER A 58 -16.16 -6.55 12.01
C SER A 58 -16.65 -7.54 10.95
N HIS A 59 -17.02 -7.10 9.74
CA HIS A 59 -17.43 -7.95 8.64
C HIS A 59 -16.27 -8.59 7.87
N TYR A 60 -15.04 -8.13 8.09
CA TYR A 60 -13.88 -8.53 7.30
C TYR A 60 -12.86 -9.32 8.13
N ALA A 61 -12.05 -10.13 7.45
CA ALA A 61 -10.90 -10.81 8.06
C ALA A 61 -9.65 -9.93 8.09
N GLY A 62 -9.58 -8.95 7.21
CA GLY A 62 -8.51 -7.96 7.08
C GLY A 62 -8.84 -6.98 5.96
N ALA A 63 -8.01 -5.96 5.78
CA ALA A 63 -8.15 -5.00 4.70
C ALA A 63 -6.82 -4.66 4.02
N VAL A 64 -6.87 -4.47 2.71
CA VAL A 64 -5.81 -3.87 1.89
C VAL A 64 -6.32 -2.53 1.39
N ILE A 65 -5.51 -1.48 1.51
CA ILE A 65 -5.83 -0.12 1.06
C ILE A 65 -4.87 0.22 -0.07
N THR A 66 -5.41 0.39 -1.28
CA THR A 66 -4.59 0.55 -2.50
C THR A 66 -3.92 1.92 -2.57
N GLY A 67 -3.00 2.05 -3.52
CA GLY A 67 -2.54 3.35 -4.01
C GLY A 67 -3.64 4.11 -4.76
N SER A 68 -3.40 5.40 -4.96
CA SER A 68 -4.26 6.33 -5.69
C SER A 68 -3.39 7.39 -6.38
N ARG A 69 -3.95 8.03 -7.40
CA ARG A 69 -3.39 9.25 -7.99
C ARG A 69 -3.83 10.52 -7.29
N SER A 70 -4.79 10.42 -6.36
CA SER A 70 -5.28 11.55 -5.58
C SER A 70 -4.25 11.90 -4.50
N MET A 71 -4.38 13.10 -3.92
CA MET A 71 -3.51 13.55 -2.84
C MET A 71 -4.30 13.53 -1.52
N VAL A 72 -3.69 13.05 -0.43
CA VAL A 72 -4.36 13.02 0.88
C VAL A 72 -4.70 14.44 1.34
N THR A 73 -3.85 15.41 0.99
CA THR A 73 -4.06 16.84 1.29
C THR A 73 -5.24 17.48 0.56
N GLU A 74 -5.86 16.80 -0.41
CA GLU A 74 -7.09 17.29 -1.05
C GLU A 74 -8.32 17.12 -0.16
N HIS A 75 -8.23 16.30 0.90
CA HIS A 75 -9.33 16.05 1.85
C HIS A 75 -10.66 15.70 1.17
N LEU A 76 -10.59 14.92 0.08
CA LEU A 76 -11.78 14.49 -0.66
C LEU A 76 -12.72 13.72 0.26
N GLU A 77 -14.04 13.90 0.11
CA GLU A 77 -15.04 13.34 1.03
C GLU A 77 -14.92 11.80 1.21
N TRP A 78 -14.63 11.09 0.13
CA TRP A 78 -14.41 9.64 0.18
C TRP A 78 -13.14 9.25 0.95
N SER A 79 -12.13 10.13 0.95
CA SER A 79 -10.86 9.92 1.65
C SER A 79 -11.01 10.15 3.15
N GLU A 80 -11.69 11.23 3.55
CA GLU A 80 -12.03 11.48 4.96
C GLU A 80 -12.93 10.37 5.53
N TYR A 81 -13.91 9.91 4.75
CA TYR A 81 -14.72 8.75 5.10
C TYR A 81 -13.85 7.49 5.31
N ALA A 82 -12.88 7.25 4.43
CA ALA A 82 -11.98 6.12 4.55
C ALA A 82 -11.05 6.25 5.78
N ALA A 83 -10.59 7.46 6.10
CA ALA A 83 -9.82 7.74 7.31
C ALA A 83 -10.64 7.42 8.57
N ASP A 84 -11.93 7.79 8.61
CA ASP A 84 -12.84 7.41 9.69
C ASP A 84 -13.00 5.89 9.82
N TRP A 85 -13.13 5.18 8.69
CA TRP A 85 -13.22 3.72 8.68
C TRP A 85 -11.92 3.07 9.19
N ILE A 86 -10.75 3.59 8.78
CA ILE A 86 -9.43 3.11 9.25
C ILE A 86 -9.32 3.25 10.77
N ARG A 87 -9.78 4.37 11.35
CA ARG A 87 -9.79 4.55 12.81
C ARG A 87 -10.66 3.49 13.50
N GLN A 88 -11.82 3.16 12.95
CA GLN A 88 -12.67 2.08 13.49
C GLN A 88 -12.02 0.69 13.34
N ALA A 89 -11.35 0.44 12.22
CA ALA A 89 -10.63 -0.81 11.98
C ALA A 89 -9.46 -0.98 12.97
N MET A 90 -8.72 0.10 13.30
CA MET A 90 -7.69 0.08 14.33
C MET A 90 -8.24 -0.26 15.72
N LEU A 91 -9.39 0.31 16.10
CA LEU A 91 -10.04 0.00 17.40
C LEU A 91 -10.43 -1.47 17.56
N SER A 92 -10.71 -2.15 16.43
CA SER A 92 -11.04 -3.58 16.42
C SER A 92 -9.83 -4.49 16.18
N ASN A 93 -8.62 -3.92 16.11
CA ASN A 93 -7.37 -4.62 15.80
C ASN A 93 -7.45 -5.45 14.50
N LEU A 94 -8.22 -4.96 13.51
CA LEU A 94 -8.36 -5.58 12.20
C LEU A 94 -6.99 -5.58 11.50
N PRO A 95 -6.56 -6.69 10.90
CA PRO A 95 -5.39 -6.70 10.03
C PRO A 95 -5.52 -5.73 8.87
N MET A 96 -4.55 -4.83 8.72
CA MET A 96 -4.54 -3.83 7.66
C MET A 96 -3.18 -3.68 6.99
N PHE A 97 -3.22 -3.55 5.67
CA PHE A 97 -2.07 -3.27 4.83
C PHE A 97 -2.37 -2.08 3.91
N GLY A 98 -1.61 -0.99 4.01
CA GLY A 98 -1.72 0.15 3.10
C GLY A 98 -0.50 0.29 2.19
N ALA A 99 -0.69 0.59 0.91
CA ALA A 99 0.42 0.88 -0.01
C ALA A 99 0.29 2.27 -0.64
N CYS A 100 1.39 3.00 -0.74
CA CYS A 100 1.47 4.34 -1.33
C CYS A 100 0.42 5.30 -0.75
N TYR A 101 -0.64 5.63 -1.48
CA TYR A 101 -1.77 6.41 -0.94
C TYR A 101 -2.37 5.76 0.31
N GLY A 102 -2.53 4.44 0.34
CA GLY A 102 -3.02 3.74 1.53
C GLY A 102 -2.08 3.87 2.73
N HIS A 103 -0.77 3.93 2.51
CA HIS A 103 0.21 4.21 3.56
C HIS A 103 0.06 5.62 4.12
N GLN A 104 -0.06 6.60 3.23
CA GLN A 104 -0.28 8.00 3.59
C GLN A 104 -1.60 8.19 4.33
N LEU A 105 -2.69 7.62 3.80
CA LEU A 105 -4.02 7.72 4.38
C LEU A 105 -4.09 7.06 5.77
N MET A 106 -3.47 5.89 5.96
CA MET A 106 -3.38 5.27 7.29
C MET A 106 -2.64 6.15 8.29
N SER A 107 -1.52 6.74 7.88
CA SER A 107 -0.75 7.68 8.71
C SER A 107 -1.58 8.91 9.09
N TYR A 108 -2.20 9.56 8.10
CA TYR A 108 -3.09 10.71 8.29
C TYR A 108 -4.26 10.40 9.22
N ALA A 109 -4.97 9.28 8.98
CA ALA A 109 -6.11 8.85 9.80
C ALA A 109 -5.74 8.70 11.29
N LEU A 110 -4.49 8.38 11.58
CA LEU A 110 -3.99 8.14 12.94
C LEU A 110 -3.24 9.35 13.54
N GLY A 111 -3.30 10.51 12.88
CA GLY A 111 -2.75 11.77 13.37
C GLY A 111 -1.34 12.07 12.89
N GLY A 112 -0.86 11.36 11.86
CA GLY A 112 0.37 11.71 11.14
C GLY A 112 0.18 12.92 10.23
N LYS A 113 1.29 13.54 9.84
CA LYS A 113 1.32 14.63 8.86
C LYS A 113 1.70 14.08 7.48
N VAL A 114 0.86 14.32 6.49
CA VAL A 114 1.09 13.97 5.08
C VAL A 114 1.10 15.24 4.25
N ASP A 115 2.06 15.35 3.33
CA ASP A 115 2.15 16.45 2.37
C ASP A 115 3.01 16.02 1.17
N PHE A 116 3.20 16.91 0.19
CA PHE A 116 4.20 16.76 -0.85
C PHE A 116 5.59 16.58 -0.25
N HIS A 117 6.33 15.61 -0.79
CA HIS A 117 7.70 15.39 -0.40
C HIS A 117 8.54 16.62 -0.81
N PRO A 118 9.33 17.21 0.10
CA PRO A 118 10.00 18.49 -0.16
C PRO A 118 11.06 18.41 -1.26
N GLN A 119 11.52 17.20 -1.60
CA GLN A 119 12.47 16.94 -2.69
C GLN A 119 11.78 16.46 -3.98
N GLY A 120 10.45 16.57 -4.06
CA GLY A 120 9.68 16.10 -5.21
C GLY A 120 9.48 14.58 -5.23
N ILE A 121 9.17 14.06 -6.43
CA ILE A 121 8.75 12.68 -6.64
C ILE A 121 9.86 11.66 -6.32
N GLU A 122 9.50 10.57 -5.66
CA GLU A 122 10.30 9.34 -5.68
C GLU A 122 9.69 8.38 -6.70
N VAL A 123 10.50 7.92 -7.65
CA VAL A 123 10.03 7.11 -8.76
C VAL A 123 11.09 6.14 -9.25
N GLY A 124 10.70 4.90 -9.57
CA GLY A 124 11.59 3.88 -10.13
C GLY A 124 11.70 2.64 -9.24
N THR A 125 12.71 1.83 -9.49
CA THR A 125 13.08 0.72 -8.59
C THR A 125 14.26 1.18 -7.73
N GLU A 126 14.00 1.44 -6.45
CA GLU A 126 14.98 2.02 -5.52
C GLU A 126 15.30 1.06 -4.36
N GLU A 127 16.42 1.29 -3.68
CA GLU A 127 16.82 0.52 -2.50
C GLU A 127 16.08 0.99 -1.23
N ILE A 128 15.54 0.03 -0.50
CA ILE A 128 14.95 0.17 0.82
C ILE A 128 15.90 -0.41 1.86
N GLU A 129 16.20 0.38 2.89
CA GLU A 129 17.02 0.00 4.04
C GLU A 129 16.13 -0.23 5.27
N LEU A 130 16.22 -1.41 5.87
CA LEU A 130 15.58 -1.72 7.15
C LEU A 130 16.28 -0.98 8.29
N LEU A 131 15.48 -0.52 9.25
CA LEU A 131 15.94 0.11 10.48
C LEU A 131 16.01 -0.93 11.62
N PRO A 132 16.79 -0.69 12.69
CA PRO A 132 16.88 -1.63 13.82
C PRO A 132 15.53 -2.00 14.47
N ALA A 133 14.53 -1.12 14.36
CA ALA A 133 13.18 -1.40 14.84
C ALA A 133 12.49 -2.57 14.11
N ALA A 134 12.97 -2.96 12.93
CA ALA A 134 12.43 -4.07 12.13
C ALA A 134 12.87 -5.45 12.62
N ASP A 135 13.93 -5.56 13.44
CA ASP A 135 14.58 -6.83 13.80
C ASP A 135 13.62 -7.85 14.44
N ASN A 136 12.61 -7.38 15.18
CA ASN A 136 11.63 -8.23 15.87
C ASN A 136 10.23 -8.15 15.24
N ASP A 137 10.09 -7.48 14.10
CA ASP A 137 8.80 -7.33 13.45
C ASP A 137 8.37 -8.65 12.77
N PRO A 138 7.16 -9.19 13.06
CA PRO A 138 6.76 -10.51 12.56
C PRO A 138 6.67 -10.66 11.05
N LEU A 139 6.51 -9.56 10.30
CA LEU A 139 6.41 -9.59 8.83
C LEU A 139 7.71 -9.13 8.16
N VAL A 140 8.44 -8.20 8.80
CA VAL A 140 9.59 -7.52 8.19
C VAL A 140 10.92 -8.16 8.58
N SER A 141 11.04 -8.79 9.75
CA SER A 141 12.32 -9.36 10.27
C SER A 141 12.96 -10.44 9.38
N SER A 142 12.20 -11.05 8.48
CA SER A 142 12.71 -12.05 7.52
C SER A 142 13.29 -11.44 6.23
N LEU A 143 13.09 -10.14 6.01
CA LEU A 143 13.63 -9.43 4.85
C LEU A 143 15.13 -9.16 5.04
N PRO A 144 15.92 -9.12 3.95
CA PRO A 144 17.30 -8.68 4.05
C PRO A 144 17.37 -7.22 4.50
N ALA A 145 18.49 -6.83 5.12
CA ALA A 145 18.71 -5.46 5.59
C ALA A 145 18.51 -4.39 4.51
N ARG A 146 18.76 -4.75 3.24
CA ARG A 146 18.51 -3.92 2.06
C ARG A 146 17.85 -4.73 0.96
N PHE A 147 16.86 -4.14 0.28
CA PHE A 147 16.19 -4.76 -0.86
C PHE A 147 15.62 -3.70 -1.81
N SER A 148 15.38 -4.10 -3.07
CA SER A 148 14.76 -3.23 -4.07
C SER A 148 13.23 -3.22 -3.96
N ALA A 149 12.61 -2.06 -4.15
CA ALA A 149 11.17 -1.88 -4.24
C ALA A 149 10.78 -0.87 -5.33
N ASN A 150 9.56 -1.01 -5.87
CA ASN A 150 9.03 -0.11 -6.90
C ASN A 150 8.31 1.07 -6.24
N LEU A 151 8.62 2.28 -6.66
CA LEU A 151 8.16 3.53 -6.06
C LEU A 151 7.59 4.45 -7.13
N ILE A 152 6.45 5.09 -6.81
CA ILE A 152 5.86 6.21 -7.55
C ILE A 152 5.04 7.03 -6.55
N HIS A 153 5.59 8.13 -6.01
CA HIS A 153 4.81 9.02 -5.15
C HIS A 153 5.34 10.46 -5.12
N LEU A 154 4.40 11.41 -5.06
CA LEU A 154 4.66 12.84 -4.87
C LEU A 154 4.48 13.27 -3.41
N GLN A 155 3.51 12.67 -2.72
CA GLN A 155 3.30 12.88 -1.29
C GLN A 155 4.01 11.82 -0.47
N THR A 156 4.21 12.14 0.80
CA THR A 156 4.88 11.31 1.79
C THR A 156 4.25 11.54 3.16
N VAL A 157 4.49 10.62 4.08
CA VAL A 157 4.35 10.90 5.51
C VAL A 157 5.53 11.79 5.93
N LEU A 158 5.28 13.07 6.20
CA LEU A 158 6.30 13.97 6.76
C LEU A 158 6.56 13.68 8.23
N GLN A 159 5.51 13.30 8.97
CA GLN A 159 5.61 12.95 10.38
C GLN A 159 4.69 11.75 10.67
N PRO A 160 5.23 10.60 11.09
CA PRO A 160 4.41 9.45 11.49
C PRO A 160 3.54 9.79 12.72
N PRO A 161 2.37 9.16 12.87
CA PRO A 161 1.57 9.28 14.08
C PRO A 161 2.32 8.68 15.28
N ALA A 162 2.01 9.15 16.49
CA ALA A 162 2.71 8.72 17.71
C ALA A 162 2.64 7.21 17.99
N CYS A 163 1.64 6.51 17.46
CA CYS A 163 1.51 5.05 17.59
C CYS A 163 2.38 4.27 16.59
N ALA A 164 2.93 4.91 15.57
CA ALA A 164 3.67 4.24 14.51
C ALA A 164 5.14 4.06 14.85
N THR A 165 5.68 2.89 14.49
CA THR A 165 7.11 2.61 14.46
C THR A 165 7.59 2.61 13.00
N VAL A 166 8.68 3.33 12.73
CA VAL A 166 9.33 3.34 11.41
C VAL A 166 10.25 2.14 11.30
N LEU A 167 10.03 1.31 10.29
CA LEU A 167 10.76 0.05 10.10
C LEU A 167 11.74 0.08 8.93
N ALA A 168 11.54 0.98 7.97
CA ALA A 168 12.42 1.11 6.83
C ALA A 168 12.38 2.52 6.23
N LYS A 169 13.41 2.84 5.47
CA LYS A 169 13.58 4.10 4.73
C LYS A 169 14.20 3.83 3.35
N SER A 170 14.15 4.81 2.46
CA SER A 170 14.99 4.88 1.27
C SER A 170 16.01 6.01 1.43
N ALA A 171 16.80 6.29 0.41
CA ALA A 171 17.66 7.47 0.40
C ALA A 171 16.84 8.78 0.31
N HIS A 172 15.64 8.73 -0.27
CA HIS A 172 14.77 9.89 -0.50
C HIS A 172 13.77 10.09 0.64
N ASP A 173 13.12 9.02 1.09
CA ASP A 173 12.02 9.07 2.06
C ASP A 173 12.35 8.27 3.35
N PRO A 174 12.29 8.91 4.53
CA PRO A 174 12.60 8.26 5.80
C PRO A 174 11.53 7.26 6.30
N HIS A 175 10.35 7.18 5.68
CA HIS A 175 9.18 6.47 6.22
C HIS A 175 8.62 5.40 5.28
N GLN A 176 9.48 4.58 4.69
CA GLN A 176 9.09 3.57 3.69
C GLN A 176 8.23 2.43 4.24
N ILE A 177 8.39 2.07 5.51
CA ILE A 177 7.51 1.09 6.19
C ILE A 177 7.12 1.62 7.55
N LEU A 178 5.82 1.65 7.83
CA LEU A 178 5.26 2.03 9.13
C LEU A 178 4.41 0.91 9.73
N ARG A 179 4.67 0.58 10.99
CA ARG A 179 3.89 -0.36 11.82
C ARG A 179 3.08 0.42 12.84
N TYR A 180 1.75 0.32 12.79
CA TYR A 180 0.83 1.09 13.65
C TYR A 180 0.33 0.32 14.87
N GLY A 181 0.60 -0.99 14.91
CA GLY A 181 0.14 -1.92 15.94
C GLY A 181 0.36 -3.36 15.48
N PRO A 182 -0.08 -4.37 16.27
CA PRO A 182 0.23 -5.77 16.01
C PRO A 182 -0.18 -6.27 14.61
N ASN A 183 -1.31 -5.78 14.11
CA ASN A 183 -1.93 -6.26 12.88
C ASN A 183 -1.95 -5.23 11.73
N ALA A 184 -1.44 -4.01 11.95
CA ALA A 184 -1.53 -2.91 10.96
C ALA A 184 -0.14 -2.43 10.52
N ILE A 185 0.15 -2.55 9.23
CA ILE A 185 1.41 -2.13 8.59
C ILE A 185 1.11 -1.42 7.27
N SER A 186 2.05 -0.61 6.80
CA SER A 186 1.93 0.02 5.49
C SER A 186 3.30 0.25 4.85
N THR A 187 3.30 0.39 3.53
CA THR A 187 4.50 0.64 2.71
C THR A 187 4.30 1.86 1.81
N GLN A 188 5.28 2.76 1.73
CA GLN A 188 5.24 3.86 0.77
C GLN A 188 5.50 3.35 -0.66
N PHE A 189 6.36 2.34 -0.81
CA PHE A 189 6.54 1.59 -2.06
C PHE A 189 5.33 0.70 -2.42
N HIS A 190 5.35 0.21 -3.67
CA HIS A 190 4.33 -0.63 -4.30
C HIS A 190 4.76 -2.10 -4.36
N PRO A 191 4.45 -2.92 -3.33
CA PRO A 191 4.71 -4.36 -3.38
C PRO A 191 3.82 -5.08 -4.41
N GLU A 192 2.78 -4.43 -4.92
CA GLU A 192 1.88 -4.96 -5.95
C GLU A 192 2.37 -4.69 -7.39
N PHE A 193 3.39 -3.85 -7.58
CA PHE A 193 3.94 -3.54 -8.91
C PHE A 193 5.06 -4.51 -9.30
N SER A 194 4.92 -5.10 -10.50
CA SER A 194 6.00 -5.86 -11.16
C SER A 194 6.88 -4.95 -12.02
N ALA A 195 7.99 -5.49 -12.53
CA ALA A 195 8.83 -4.78 -13.49
C ALA A 195 8.02 -4.39 -14.75
N ALA A 196 7.11 -5.28 -15.19
CA ALA A 196 6.26 -5.03 -16.34
C ALA A 196 5.32 -3.84 -16.14
N VAL A 197 4.75 -3.67 -14.94
CA VAL A 197 3.94 -2.50 -14.59
C VAL A 197 4.79 -1.23 -14.68
N MET A 198 5.97 -1.23 -14.05
CA MET A 198 6.88 -0.07 -14.06
C MET A 198 7.33 0.31 -15.48
N ARG A 199 7.59 -0.68 -16.35
CA ARG A 199 7.95 -0.43 -17.76
C ARG A 199 6.83 0.22 -18.58
N THR A 200 5.58 0.08 -18.17
CA THR A 200 4.45 0.82 -18.76
C THR A 200 4.23 2.17 -18.07
N TYR A 201 4.44 2.23 -16.75
CA TYR A 201 4.14 3.41 -15.94
C TYR A 201 5.13 4.55 -16.18
N LEU A 202 6.43 4.27 -16.30
CA LEU A 202 7.45 5.31 -16.47
C LEU A 202 7.28 6.12 -17.76
N PRO A 203 7.11 5.52 -18.96
CA PRO A 203 6.84 6.30 -20.17
C PRO A 203 5.52 7.08 -20.11
N TRP A 204 4.52 6.54 -19.42
CA TRP A 204 3.26 7.25 -19.23
C TRP A 204 3.45 8.49 -18.34
N LEU A 205 4.22 8.38 -17.24
CA LEU A 205 4.54 9.52 -16.37
C LEU A 205 5.31 10.62 -17.11
N ASP A 206 6.29 10.23 -17.92
CA ASP A 206 7.05 11.15 -18.76
C ASP A 206 6.12 12.03 -19.62
N GLN A 207 5.14 11.42 -20.28
CA GLN A 207 4.14 12.13 -21.09
C GLN A 207 3.22 13.05 -20.28
N GLN A 208 3.08 12.84 -18.96
CA GLN A 208 2.30 13.70 -18.09
C GLN A 208 3.15 14.77 -17.39
N ALA A 209 4.47 14.64 -17.43
CA ALA A 209 5.36 15.55 -16.73
C ALA A 209 5.26 16.95 -17.35
N SER A 210 5.24 17.97 -16.50
CA SER A 210 5.21 19.37 -16.90
C SER A 210 6.60 19.97 -17.12
N ASP A 211 7.65 19.25 -16.72
CA ASP A 211 9.05 19.60 -16.91
C ASP A 211 9.92 18.32 -16.97
N ASP A 212 11.19 18.50 -17.37
CA ASP A 212 12.17 17.43 -17.52
C ASP A 212 13.01 17.21 -16.24
N SER A 213 12.48 17.54 -15.05
CA SER A 213 13.22 17.42 -13.78
C SER A 213 13.56 15.97 -13.40
N VAL A 214 12.87 15.00 -14.02
CA VAL A 214 13.04 13.58 -13.76
C VAL A 214 13.27 12.84 -15.06
N ASP A 215 14.38 12.10 -15.14
CA ASP A 215 14.67 11.21 -16.26
C ASP A 215 13.91 9.88 -16.10
N TYR A 216 12.63 9.86 -16.48
CA TYR A 216 11.80 8.66 -16.41
C TYR A 216 12.28 7.55 -17.36
N TYR A 217 12.80 7.91 -18.54
CA TYR A 217 13.32 6.95 -19.50
C TYR A 217 14.61 6.31 -19.02
N GLY A 218 15.57 7.08 -18.49
CA GLY A 218 16.78 6.53 -17.89
C GLY A 218 16.49 5.59 -16.71
N LYS A 219 15.43 5.87 -15.94
CA LYS A 219 14.98 4.97 -14.87
C LYS A 219 14.55 3.58 -15.35
N LEU A 220 14.16 3.40 -16.62
CA LEU A 220 13.80 2.09 -17.18
C LEU A 220 14.96 1.07 -17.17
N GLU A 221 16.21 1.56 -17.19
CA GLU A 221 17.40 0.72 -17.18
C GLU A 221 17.52 -0.07 -15.87
N ASN A 222 17.10 0.54 -14.76
CA ASN A 222 17.20 -0.04 -13.42
C ASN A 222 15.91 -0.76 -12.96
N VAL A 223 14.85 -0.75 -13.79
CA VAL A 223 13.60 -1.43 -13.43
C VAL A 223 13.81 -2.94 -13.33
N SER A 224 13.50 -3.49 -12.17
CA SER A 224 13.62 -4.93 -11.90
C SER A 224 12.39 -5.50 -11.19
N GLU A 225 12.30 -6.82 -11.15
CA GLU A 225 11.39 -7.48 -10.22
C GLU A 225 11.85 -7.24 -8.78
N THR A 226 10.89 -7.16 -7.86
CA THR A 226 11.14 -6.78 -6.46
C THR A 226 10.59 -7.85 -5.49
N PRO A 227 11.06 -9.11 -5.58
CA PRO A 227 10.47 -10.24 -4.88
C PRO A 227 10.49 -10.12 -3.34
N ARG A 228 11.41 -9.34 -2.78
CA ARG A 228 11.48 -9.07 -1.34
C ARG A 228 10.37 -8.12 -0.88
N SER A 229 10.14 -7.05 -1.63
CA SER A 229 9.00 -6.15 -1.44
C SER A 229 7.67 -6.89 -1.58
N GLN A 230 7.51 -7.68 -2.66
CA GLN A 230 6.34 -8.52 -2.90
C GLN A 230 6.12 -9.55 -1.77
N GLY A 231 7.21 -10.12 -1.23
CA GLY A 231 7.18 -11.06 -0.12
C GLY A 231 6.51 -10.50 1.14
N LEU A 232 6.60 -9.19 1.38
CA LEU A 232 5.92 -8.55 2.50
C LEU A 232 4.39 -8.58 2.36
N LEU A 233 3.87 -8.32 1.16
CA LEU A 233 2.45 -8.43 0.87
C LEU A 233 1.97 -9.88 1.04
N LEU A 234 2.72 -10.85 0.49
CA LEU A 234 2.41 -12.28 0.66
C LEU A 234 2.40 -12.70 2.14
N ALA A 235 3.38 -12.26 2.92
CA ALA A 235 3.46 -12.54 4.35
C ALA A 235 2.26 -11.94 5.12
N PHE A 236 1.84 -10.72 4.77
CA PHE A 236 0.63 -10.12 5.34
C PHE A 236 -0.61 -10.97 5.00
N ILE A 237 -0.84 -11.32 3.74
CA ILE A 237 -2.00 -12.11 3.33
C ILE A 237 -2.02 -13.48 4.03
N ALA A 238 -0.89 -14.19 4.08
CA ALA A 238 -0.77 -15.46 4.80
C ALA A 238 -1.08 -15.30 6.30
N SER A 239 -0.70 -14.18 6.91
CA SER A 239 -1.03 -13.89 8.31
C SER A 239 -2.54 -13.71 8.54
N VAL A 240 -3.24 -13.04 7.61
CA VAL A 240 -4.70 -12.87 7.66
C VAL A 240 -5.40 -14.21 7.51
N GLU A 241 -4.96 -15.04 6.57
CA GLU A 241 -5.51 -16.38 6.36
C GLU A 241 -5.35 -17.28 7.59
N LYS A 242 -4.17 -17.23 8.23
CA LYS A 242 -3.91 -17.95 9.48
C LYS A 242 -4.84 -17.49 10.61
N GLN A 243 -5.01 -16.17 10.79
CA GLN A 243 -5.93 -15.63 11.80
C GLN A 243 -7.38 -16.03 11.51
N ARG A 244 -7.78 -16.01 10.25
CA ARG A 244 -9.12 -16.42 9.79
C ARG A 244 -9.38 -17.91 10.03
N ALA A 245 -8.38 -18.76 9.85
CA ALA A 245 -8.47 -20.19 10.14
C ALA A 245 -8.59 -20.48 11.65
N LEU A 246 -7.94 -19.68 12.51
CA LEU A 246 -8.04 -19.81 13.97
C LEU A 246 -9.37 -19.28 14.54
N ALA A 247 -10.03 -18.36 13.83
CA ALA A 247 -11.33 -17.79 14.24
C ALA A 247 -12.54 -18.63 13.77
N GLY A 248 -12.34 -19.58 12.86
CA GLY A 248 -13.36 -20.49 12.32
C GLY A 248 -13.76 -21.57 13.31
#